data_AF-A0AAU3FQF5-F1
#
_entry.id   AF-A0AAU3FQF5-F1
#
_cell.length_a   1.000
_cell.length_b   1.000
_cell.length_c   1.000
_cell.angle_alpha   90.00
_cell.angle_beta   90.00
_cell.angle_gamma   90.00
#
_symmetry.space_group_name_H-M   'P 1'
#
loop_
_entity.id
_entity.type
_entity.pdbx_description
1 polymer ?
#
loop_
_entity_poly.entity_id
_entity_poly.type
_entity_poly.pdbx_seq_one_letter_code
_entity_poly.pdbx_strand_id
1 'polypeptide(L)'
;MLRRPIVPALLAALAAVSLTLLTGLFVATPTLPASAAPAAPAPVRVMPLGDSITGSPGCWRSILWNRLQSTGHTNIDFVGTLGPQGCGQAYDGDNEGHGGYLVTNVANQNLLPGWLSATHPDIVLMHFATNDVWSSIAPATILAAHSKLVDQMRASNPAMRVIVAKIIPMAPATCAECGQRVVAFNSAIDGWAAGKTTAQSPIVVVDQWTGFSTATDTYDGVHPNAAGDQKMSDRWYPALVAALSGTTPTPTSTPTATPTASPTPRVGCTAGYRIVGQWQGGFQGEVIVRNTGTARTVGWTVGFTLPDGQRISQSWNAELTQTGGAVTARNVSWNGALAPGAEATFGFLGSSAAAPTVPALSCTAS
;
A
#
# COMPACT_ATOMS: atom_id res chain seq x y z
N MET A 1 -69.58 51.26 8.58
CA MET A 1 -69.40 52.73 8.53
C MET A 1 -68.54 53.01 7.30
N LEU A 2 -69.11 53.27 6.11
CA LEU A 2 -69.49 54.60 5.58
C LEU A 2 -68.27 55.56 5.62
N ARG A 3 -67.71 56.14 4.54
CA ARG A 3 -68.18 56.60 3.21
C ARG A 3 -66.91 56.67 2.29
N ARG A 4 -66.86 56.24 1.01
CA ARG A 4 -67.30 56.90 -0.26
C ARG A 4 -67.08 58.43 -0.30
N PRO A 5 -66.96 59.13 -1.46
CA PRO A 5 -66.90 58.71 -2.88
C PRO A 5 -65.90 59.56 -3.76
N ILE A 6 -65.59 59.11 -4.99
CA ILE A 6 -65.92 59.69 -6.33
C ILE A 6 -65.29 61.05 -6.71
N VAL A 7 -64.48 60.98 -7.78
CA VAL A 7 -63.86 61.99 -8.70
C VAL A 7 -64.96 62.61 -9.61
N PRO A 8 -64.96 63.90 -10.04
CA PRO A 8 -64.21 64.31 -11.27
C PRO A 8 -63.86 65.80 -11.54
N ALA A 9 -62.87 65.97 -12.46
CA ALA A 9 -62.75 66.99 -13.54
C ALA A 9 -62.68 68.49 -13.16
N LEU A 10 -62.04 69.43 -13.86
CA LEU A 10 -61.20 69.53 -15.08
C LEU A 10 -60.52 70.95 -15.03
N LEU A 11 -59.62 71.19 -15.97
CA LEU A 11 -59.17 72.48 -16.56
C LEU A 11 -57.80 73.04 -16.20
N ALA A 12 -57.12 73.35 -17.30
CA ALA A 12 -55.74 73.73 -17.50
C ALA A 12 -55.51 75.25 -17.38
N ALA A 13 -54.27 75.63 -17.07
CA ALA A 13 -53.68 76.88 -17.55
C ALA A 13 -52.15 76.72 -17.65
N LEU A 14 -51.61 76.97 -18.84
CA LEU A 14 -50.18 77.05 -19.12
C LEU A 14 -49.57 78.29 -18.47
N ALA A 15 -48.38 78.14 -17.87
CA ALA A 15 -47.43 79.22 -17.70
C ALA A 15 -46.03 78.72 -18.07
N ALA A 16 -45.50 79.25 -19.17
CA ALA A 16 -44.15 79.00 -19.63
C ALA A 16 -43.14 79.70 -18.72
N VAL A 17 -42.14 78.96 -18.23
CA VAL A 17 -40.94 79.52 -17.60
C VAL A 17 -39.74 79.04 -18.39
N SER A 18 -39.09 79.99 -19.05
CA SER A 18 -37.84 79.81 -19.79
C SER A 18 -36.70 79.54 -18.82
N LEU A 19 -36.15 78.32 -18.84
CA LEU A 19 -34.92 77.97 -18.12
C LEU A 19 -33.75 78.00 -19.10
N THR A 20 -32.83 78.93 -18.87
CA THR A 20 -31.56 79.08 -19.57
C THR A 20 -30.72 77.81 -19.46
N LEU A 21 -30.47 77.17 -20.61
CA LEU A 21 -29.64 75.97 -20.74
C LEU A 21 -28.15 76.36 -20.57
N LEU A 22 -27.54 76.08 -19.42
CA LEU A 22 -26.08 75.98 -19.34
C LEU A 22 -25.69 74.63 -19.97
N THR A 23 -25.20 74.66 -21.21
CA THR A 23 -24.56 73.49 -21.84
C THR A 23 -23.20 73.26 -21.20
N GLY A 24 -23.20 72.58 -20.05
CA GLY A 24 -22.00 71.94 -19.52
C GLY A 24 -21.60 70.80 -20.45
N LEU A 25 -20.47 70.97 -21.14
CA LEU A 25 -19.84 69.92 -21.93
C LEU A 25 -19.32 68.84 -20.96
N PHE A 26 -20.17 67.89 -20.57
CA PHE A 26 -19.72 66.67 -19.92
C PHE A 26 -19.01 65.84 -20.98
N VAL A 27 -17.68 65.91 -21.00
CA VAL A 27 -16.85 64.90 -21.67
C VAL A 27 -17.10 63.61 -20.92
N ALA A 28 -17.99 62.77 -21.44
CA ALA A 28 -18.15 61.41 -20.98
C ALA A 28 -16.83 60.68 -21.26
N THR A 29 -15.97 60.58 -20.24
CA THR A 29 -14.82 59.69 -20.29
C THR A 29 -15.38 58.28 -20.51
N PRO A 30 -14.99 57.56 -21.57
CA PRO A 30 -15.44 56.19 -21.76
C PRO A 30 -14.93 55.38 -20.57
N THR A 31 -15.83 55.00 -19.67
CA THR A 31 -15.53 54.01 -18.65
C THR A 31 -15.31 52.70 -19.38
N LEU A 32 -14.03 52.32 -19.54
CA LEU A 32 -13.68 50.98 -19.97
C LEU A 32 -14.44 49.99 -19.08
N PRO A 33 -15.14 48.98 -19.64
CA PRO A 33 -15.75 47.96 -18.82
C PRO A 33 -14.64 47.36 -17.94
N ALA A 34 -14.85 47.37 -16.62
CA ALA A 34 -13.95 46.70 -15.70
C ALA A 34 -13.76 45.27 -16.20
N SER A 35 -12.52 44.92 -16.54
CA SER A 35 -12.17 43.55 -16.89
C SER A 35 -12.62 42.67 -15.73
N ALA A 36 -13.55 41.76 -15.99
CA ALA A 36 -13.99 40.79 -14.99
C ALA A 36 -12.73 40.09 -14.46
N ALA A 37 -12.54 40.08 -13.14
CA ALA A 37 -11.47 39.33 -12.53
C ALA A 37 -11.50 37.89 -13.06
N PRO A 38 -10.36 37.28 -13.42
CA PRO A 38 -10.34 35.91 -13.92
C PRO A 38 -11.05 34.99 -12.92
N ALA A 39 -11.93 34.12 -13.43
CA ALA A 39 -12.60 33.13 -12.60
C ALA A 39 -11.57 32.31 -11.82
N ALA A 40 -11.87 32.03 -10.55
CA ALA A 40 -11.01 31.18 -9.74
C ALA A 40 -10.80 29.83 -10.44
N PRO A 41 -9.57 29.28 -10.44
CA PRO A 41 -9.30 27.99 -11.08
C PRO A 41 -10.19 26.92 -10.46
N ALA A 42 -10.74 26.04 -11.31
CA ALA A 42 -11.56 24.91 -10.84
C ALA A 42 -10.79 24.05 -9.82
N PRO A 43 -11.47 23.47 -8.83
CA PRO A 43 -10.83 22.60 -7.84
C PRO A 43 -10.23 21.36 -8.51
N VAL A 44 -9.09 20.89 -7.99
CA VAL A 44 -8.49 19.64 -8.44
C VAL A 44 -9.29 18.47 -7.87
N ARG A 45 -9.78 17.61 -8.76
CA ARG A 45 -10.65 16.47 -8.39
C ARG A 45 -9.81 15.25 -8.05
N VAL A 46 -9.94 14.75 -6.82
CA VAL A 46 -9.16 13.63 -6.29
C VAL A 46 -10.10 12.48 -5.97
N MET A 47 -9.91 11.31 -6.58
CA MET A 47 -10.70 10.12 -6.30
C MET A 47 -9.94 9.17 -5.36
N PRO A 48 -10.39 8.99 -4.11
CA PRO A 48 -10.02 7.84 -3.29
C PRO A 48 -10.67 6.57 -3.85
N LEU A 49 -9.90 5.73 -4.53
CA LEU A 49 -10.34 4.47 -5.13
C LEU A 49 -9.84 3.29 -4.30
N GLY A 50 -10.71 2.33 -4.01
CA GLY A 50 -10.26 1.11 -3.33
C GLY A 50 -11.33 0.15 -2.88
N ASP A 51 -10.95 -0.66 -1.90
CA ASP A 51 -11.82 -1.62 -1.24
C ASP A 51 -12.42 -1.05 0.07
N SER A 52 -12.70 -1.91 1.06
CA SER A 52 -13.22 -1.50 2.37
C SER A 52 -12.28 -0.53 3.10
N ILE A 53 -10.97 -0.67 2.93
CA ILE A 53 -10.00 0.20 3.62
C ILE A 53 -10.09 1.63 3.10
N THR A 54 -10.42 1.83 1.82
CA THR A 54 -10.72 3.17 1.28
C THR A 54 -12.14 3.58 1.62
N GLY A 55 -13.10 2.67 1.41
CA GLY A 55 -14.51 2.88 1.65
C GLY A 55 -14.78 2.91 3.14
N SER A 56 -15.34 1.80 3.65
CA SER A 56 -15.65 1.59 5.07
C SER A 56 -15.18 0.22 5.54
N PRO A 57 -14.72 0.07 6.80
CA PRO A 57 -14.59 1.12 7.83
C PRO A 57 -13.19 1.75 7.87
N GLY A 58 -13.14 3.04 8.18
CA GLY A 58 -11.89 3.81 8.31
C GLY A 58 -12.10 5.31 8.13
N CYS A 59 -11.22 6.12 8.72
CA CYS A 59 -11.32 7.57 8.75
C CYS A 59 -10.09 8.31 8.21
N TRP A 60 -9.11 7.60 7.63
CA TRP A 60 -7.91 8.24 7.06
C TRP A 60 -8.24 9.34 6.04
N ARG A 61 -9.32 9.21 5.25
CA ARG A 61 -9.78 10.23 4.29
C ARG A 61 -10.15 11.53 4.99
N SER A 62 -10.86 11.43 6.12
CA SER A 62 -11.24 12.58 6.93
C SER A 62 -10.03 13.29 7.53
N ILE A 63 -9.07 12.53 8.04
CA ILE A 63 -7.80 13.06 8.57
C ILE A 63 -7.01 13.75 7.44
N LEU A 64 -6.90 13.09 6.28
CA LEU A 64 -6.17 13.62 5.12
C LEU A 64 -6.80 14.91 4.60
N TRP A 65 -8.12 14.92 4.40
CA TRP A 65 -8.86 16.11 3.97
C TRP A 65 -8.62 17.29 4.92
N ASN A 66 -8.85 17.10 6.22
CA ASN A 66 -8.69 18.18 7.20
C ASN A 66 -7.24 18.68 7.29
N ARG A 67 -6.26 17.79 7.11
CA ARG A 67 -4.86 18.18 7.00
C ARG A 67 -4.58 19.00 5.75
N LEU A 68 -5.10 18.63 4.59
CA LEU A 68 -4.97 19.40 3.34
C LEU A 68 -5.57 20.81 3.52
N GLN A 69 -6.79 20.90 4.04
CA GLN A 69 -7.47 22.17 4.28
C GLN A 69 -6.69 23.07 5.25
N SER A 70 -6.27 22.53 6.40
CA SER A 70 -5.52 23.29 7.41
C SER A 70 -4.12 23.71 6.98
N THR A 71 -3.56 23.09 5.94
CA THR A 71 -2.24 23.43 5.37
C THR A 71 -2.33 24.23 4.07
N GLY A 72 -3.52 24.72 3.71
CA GLY A 72 -3.71 25.66 2.60
C GLY A 72 -3.99 25.01 1.24
N HIS A 73 -4.14 23.69 1.18
CA HIS A 73 -4.54 22.96 -0.03
C HIS A 73 -6.07 22.91 -0.13
N THR A 74 -6.72 24.07 -0.22
CA THR A 74 -8.18 24.21 -0.10
C THR A 74 -8.93 24.11 -1.43
N ASN A 75 -8.26 24.31 -2.58
CA ASN A 75 -8.88 24.24 -3.91
C ASN A 75 -8.87 22.79 -4.46
N ILE A 76 -9.45 21.88 -3.70
CA ILE A 76 -9.55 20.46 -4.01
C ILE A 76 -10.99 19.97 -3.80
N ASP A 77 -11.34 18.89 -4.47
CA ASP A 77 -12.65 18.23 -4.41
C ASP A 77 -12.40 16.73 -4.33
N PHE A 78 -12.79 16.07 -3.25
CA PHE A 78 -12.81 14.62 -3.24
C PHE A 78 -14.00 14.17 -4.08
N VAL A 79 -13.80 13.18 -4.95
CA VAL A 79 -14.83 12.74 -5.89
C VAL A 79 -14.97 11.24 -5.90
N GLY A 80 -16.20 10.79 -6.13
CA GLY A 80 -16.55 9.38 -6.17
C GLY A 80 -18.06 9.23 -6.20
N THR A 81 -18.55 8.04 -6.54
CA THR A 81 -19.99 7.77 -6.55
C THR A 81 -20.56 7.47 -5.16
N LEU A 82 -19.70 7.27 -4.15
CA LEU A 82 -20.08 7.04 -2.77
C LEU A 82 -19.85 8.28 -1.93
N GLY A 83 -20.83 8.64 -1.11
CA GLY A 83 -20.76 9.79 -0.22
C GLY A 83 -19.90 9.58 1.04
N PRO A 84 -19.85 10.60 1.93
CA PRO A 84 -19.04 10.58 3.13
C PRO A 84 -19.48 9.51 4.12
N GLN A 85 -18.50 8.99 4.85
CA GLN A 85 -18.73 8.09 5.97
C GLN A 85 -18.57 8.79 7.31
N GLY A 86 -19.32 8.35 8.31
CA GLY A 86 -19.30 8.96 9.63
C GLY A 86 -17.97 8.80 10.34
N CYS A 87 -17.21 9.90 10.46
CA CYS A 87 -15.90 9.94 11.13
C CYS A 87 -15.84 10.95 12.29
N GLY A 88 -17.00 11.39 12.80
CA GLY A 88 -17.09 12.31 13.94
C GLY A 88 -16.66 13.75 13.66
N GLN A 89 -16.34 14.09 12.41
CA GLN A 89 -15.96 15.43 11.99
C GLN A 89 -16.39 15.68 10.54
N ALA A 90 -16.61 16.95 10.18
CA ALA A 90 -16.94 17.34 8.81
C ALA A 90 -15.69 17.23 7.92
N TYR A 91 -15.90 16.74 6.70
CA TYR A 91 -14.92 16.66 5.63
C TYR A 91 -15.66 16.39 4.32
N ASP A 92 -15.02 16.67 3.20
CA ASP A 92 -15.47 16.10 1.92
C ASP A 92 -15.07 14.63 1.90
N GLY A 93 -16.07 13.75 1.88
CA GLY A 93 -15.89 12.31 2.01
C GLY A 93 -16.33 11.53 0.78
N ASP A 94 -16.53 12.19 -0.35
CA ASP A 94 -16.82 11.50 -1.59
C ASP A 94 -15.65 10.56 -1.95
N ASN A 95 -15.99 9.36 -2.39
CA ASN A 95 -15.02 8.29 -2.61
C ASN A 95 -15.55 7.19 -3.54
N GLU A 96 -14.63 6.34 -3.97
CA GLU A 96 -14.89 5.15 -4.77
C GLU A 96 -14.34 3.91 -4.05
N GLY A 97 -14.61 3.81 -2.75
CA GLY A 97 -14.18 2.71 -1.89
C GLY A 97 -15.27 1.67 -1.67
N HIS A 98 -15.09 0.46 -2.21
CA HIS A 98 -16.12 -0.58 -2.24
C HIS A 98 -15.76 -1.78 -1.37
N GLY A 99 -16.48 -1.95 -0.25
CA GLY A 99 -16.24 -3.06 0.67
C GLY A 99 -16.35 -4.44 0.01
N GLY A 100 -15.32 -5.27 0.20
CA GLY A 100 -15.25 -6.63 -0.35
C GLY A 100 -14.94 -6.71 -1.85
N TYR A 101 -14.75 -5.59 -2.55
CA TYR A 101 -14.45 -5.61 -3.97
C TYR A 101 -13.02 -6.09 -4.20
N LEU A 102 -12.83 -6.80 -5.31
CA LEU A 102 -11.54 -7.23 -5.81
C LEU A 102 -11.19 -6.36 -7.02
N VAL A 103 -9.95 -5.89 -7.11
CA VAL A 103 -9.49 -5.10 -8.26
C VAL A 103 -9.59 -5.92 -9.55
N THR A 104 -9.36 -7.24 -9.47
CA THR A 104 -9.53 -8.15 -10.60
C THR A 104 -10.97 -8.23 -11.07
N ASN A 105 -11.94 -8.25 -10.16
CA ASN A 105 -13.37 -8.24 -10.52
C ASN A 105 -13.78 -6.91 -11.14
N VAL A 106 -13.38 -5.78 -10.53
CA VAL A 106 -13.63 -4.43 -11.07
C VAL A 106 -13.08 -4.29 -12.49
N ALA A 107 -11.85 -4.77 -12.70
CA ALA A 107 -11.21 -4.76 -14.01
C ALA A 107 -11.96 -5.66 -15.01
N ASN A 108 -12.33 -6.89 -14.63
CA ASN A 108 -13.03 -7.84 -15.49
C ASN A 108 -14.42 -7.35 -15.90
N GLN A 109 -15.17 -6.80 -14.95
CA GLN A 109 -16.52 -6.28 -15.14
C GLN A 109 -16.54 -4.88 -15.77
N ASN A 110 -15.37 -4.26 -15.95
CA ASN A 110 -15.23 -2.95 -16.59
C ASN A 110 -16.04 -1.86 -15.89
N LEU A 111 -16.00 -1.83 -14.55
CA LEU A 111 -16.80 -0.90 -13.74
C LEU A 111 -16.21 0.52 -13.69
N LEU A 112 -14.88 0.64 -13.63
CA LEU A 112 -14.20 1.92 -13.43
C LEU A 112 -14.55 3.00 -14.47
N PRO A 113 -14.72 2.73 -15.78
CA PRO A 113 -15.11 3.76 -16.75
C PRO A 113 -16.42 4.48 -16.40
N GLY A 114 -17.39 3.79 -15.80
CA GLY A 114 -18.63 4.42 -15.35
C GLY A 114 -18.39 5.42 -14.23
N TRP A 115 -17.58 5.05 -13.24
CA TRP A 115 -17.19 5.94 -12.13
C TRP A 115 -16.39 7.14 -12.63
N LEU A 116 -15.40 6.93 -13.52
CA LEU A 116 -14.61 8.00 -14.12
C LEU A 116 -15.48 8.98 -14.92
N SER A 117 -16.45 8.47 -15.67
CA SER A 117 -17.38 9.33 -16.43
C SER A 117 -18.34 10.12 -15.54
N ALA A 118 -18.63 9.65 -14.33
CA ALA A 118 -19.50 10.36 -13.40
C ALA A 118 -18.77 11.44 -12.60
N THR A 119 -17.46 11.26 -12.39
CA THR A 119 -16.70 11.99 -11.35
C THR A 119 -15.46 12.70 -11.87
N HIS A 120 -15.05 12.46 -13.11
CA HIS A 120 -13.97 13.16 -13.83
C HIS A 120 -12.74 13.52 -12.98
N PRO A 121 -12.05 12.55 -12.35
CA PRO A 121 -10.92 12.87 -11.48
C PRO A 121 -9.68 13.33 -12.27
N ASP A 122 -8.86 14.16 -11.63
CA ASP A 122 -7.52 14.54 -12.08
C ASP A 122 -6.43 13.72 -11.39
N ILE A 123 -6.72 13.23 -10.18
CA ILE A 123 -5.84 12.42 -9.36
C ILE A 123 -6.62 11.21 -8.84
N VAL A 124 -6.03 10.01 -8.89
CA VAL A 124 -6.57 8.83 -8.21
C VAL A 124 -5.61 8.40 -7.08
N LEU A 125 -6.13 8.31 -5.85
CA LEU A 125 -5.48 7.63 -4.74
C LEU A 125 -5.96 6.18 -4.70
N MET A 126 -5.12 5.22 -5.05
CA MET A 126 -5.53 3.82 -5.18
C MET A 126 -4.92 2.96 -4.07
N HIS A 127 -5.72 2.57 -3.09
CA HIS A 127 -5.42 1.48 -2.15
C HIS A 127 -6.39 0.34 -2.45
N PHE A 128 -5.95 -0.62 -3.27
CA PHE A 128 -6.85 -1.62 -3.82
C PHE A 128 -6.11 -2.91 -4.16
N ALA A 129 -6.37 -3.98 -3.41
CA ALA A 129 -5.89 -5.36 -3.67
C ALA A 129 -6.13 -6.26 -2.45
N THR A 130 -6.58 -5.72 -1.32
CA THR A 130 -6.65 -6.43 -0.04
C THR A 130 -7.47 -7.71 -0.18
N ASN A 131 -8.63 -7.62 -0.83
CA ASN A 131 -9.51 -8.77 -1.05
C ASN A 131 -8.95 -9.77 -2.08
N ASP A 132 -8.21 -9.31 -3.09
CA ASP A 132 -7.55 -10.18 -4.06
C ASP A 132 -6.45 -11.01 -3.38
N VAL A 133 -5.61 -10.34 -2.58
CA VAL A 133 -4.54 -10.96 -1.78
C VAL A 133 -5.13 -11.95 -0.78
N TRP A 134 -6.21 -11.58 -0.10
CA TRP A 134 -6.93 -12.48 0.80
C TRP A 134 -7.44 -13.72 0.06
N SER A 135 -8.02 -13.52 -1.13
CA SER A 135 -8.54 -14.56 -2.01
C SER A 135 -7.44 -15.37 -2.73
N SER A 136 -6.18 -15.23 -2.31
CA SER A 136 -5.03 -15.96 -2.87
C SER A 136 -4.80 -15.73 -4.37
N ILE A 137 -5.23 -14.58 -4.90
CA ILE A 137 -4.95 -14.21 -6.28
C ILE A 137 -3.46 -13.86 -6.41
N ALA A 138 -2.82 -14.39 -7.45
CA ALA A 138 -1.41 -14.16 -7.71
C ALA A 138 -1.10 -12.68 -7.98
N PRO A 139 0.02 -12.11 -7.47
CA PRO A 139 0.40 -10.72 -7.71
C PRO A 139 0.39 -10.30 -9.18
N ALA A 140 0.85 -11.17 -10.10
CA ALA A 140 0.84 -10.89 -11.53
C ALA A 140 -0.57 -10.62 -12.08
N THR A 141 -1.57 -11.37 -11.62
CA THR A 141 -2.98 -11.19 -12.01
C THR A 141 -3.54 -9.89 -11.44
N ILE A 142 -3.22 -9.57 -10.19
CA ILE A 142 -3.62 -8.31 -9.54
C ILE A 142 -3.02 -7.11 -10.29
N LEU A 143 -1.74 -7.18 -10.66
CA LEU A 143 -1.04 -6.11 -11.39
C LEU A 143 -1.50 -5.98 -12.86
N ALA A 144 -1.96 -7.07 -13.49
CA ALA A 144 -2.63 -6.99 -14.78
C ALA A 144 -3.96 -6.21 -14.66
N ALA A 145 -4.74 -6.45 -13.60
CA ALA A 145 -5.95 -5.69 -13.32
C ALA A 145 -5.65 -4.21 -13.02
N HIS A 146 -4.63 -3.91 -12.21
CA HIS A 146 -4.16 -2.53 -12.00
C HIS A 146 -3.77 -1.87 -13.32
N SER A 147 -3.09 -2.60 -14.20
CA SER A 147 -2.71 -2.09 -15.52
C SER A 147 -3.93 -1.69 -16.33
N LYS A 148 -4.96 -2.55 -16.37
CA LYS A 148 -6.22 -2.25 -17.05
C LYS A 148 -6.92 -1.03 -16.45
N LEU A 149 -6.96 -0.90 -15.13
CA LEU A 149 -7.57 0.27 -14.48
C LEU A 149 -6.83 1.56 -14.84
N VAL A 150 -5.50 1.57 -14.80
CA VAL A 150 -4.72 2.75 -15.21
C VAL A 150 -4.92 3.08 -16.70
N ASP A 151 -5.08 2.09 -17.57
CA ASP A 151 -5.38 2.35 -18.99
C ASP A 151 -6.78 2.97 -19.17
N GLN A 152 -7.77 2.53 -18.39
CA GLN A 152 -9.10 3.16 -18.35
C GLN A 152 -9.04 4.59 -17.80
N MET A 153 -8.26 4.82 -16.74
CA MET A 153 -8.03 6.17 -16.19
C MET A 153 -7.44 7.10 -17.25
N ARG A 154 -6.42 6.64 -17.99
CA ARG A 154 -5.77 7.40 -19.06
C ARG A 154 -6.66 7.63 -20.27
N ALA A 155 -7.55 6.69 -20.58
CA ALA A 155 -8.56 6.88 -21.61
C ALA A 155 -9.58 7.97 -21.23
N SER A 156 -9.92 8.09 -19.94
CA SER A 156 -10.80 9.16 -19.44
C SER A 156 -10.08 10.50 -19.29
N ASN A 157 -8.82 10.49 -18.87
CA ASN A 157 -7.97 11.66 -18.68
C ASN A 157 -6.51 11.29 -19.03
N PRO A 158 -6.00 11.68 -20.21
CA PRO A 158 -4.63 11.35 -20.62
C PRO A 158 -3.54 11.86 -19.68
N ALA A 159 -3.86 12.87 -18.85
CA ALA A 159 -2.97 13.46 -17.86
C ALA A 159 -3.26 12.97 -16.42
N MET A 160 -4.03 11.89 -16.24
CA MET A 160 -4.36 11.36 -14.91
C MET A 160 -3.09 11.14 -14.09
N ARG A 161 -3.05 11.71 -12.89
CA ARG A 161 -2.00 11.41 -11.91
C ARG A 161 -2.48 10.27 -11.02
N VAL A 162 -1.70 9.20 -10.92
CA VAL A 162 -2.07 8.03 -10.12
C VAL A 162 -1.11 7.92 -8.95
N ILE A 163 -1.65 7.87 -7.74
CA ILE A 163 -0.88 7.58 -6.54
C ILE A 163 -1.36 6.23 -6.01
N VAL A 164 -0.53 5.21 -6.11
CA VAL A 164 -0.86 3.83 -5.80
C VAL A 164 -0.20 3.40 -4.50
N ALA A 165 -0.93 2.67 -3.67
CA ALA A 165 -0.38 2.14 -2.42
C ALA A 165 0.34 0.80 -2.65
N LYS A 166 1.50 0.61 -2.01
CA LYS A 166 1.76 -0.68 -1.36
C LYS A 166 0.72 -0.81 -0.25
N ILE A 167 -0.08 -1.87 -0.24
CA ILE A 167 -1.17 -2.01 0.73
C ILE A 167 -0.63 -2.22 2.15
N ILE A 168 -1.42 -1.84 3.16
CA ILE A 168 -1.12 -2.11 4.56
C ILE A 168 -0.95 -3.64 4.80
N PRO A 169 -0.16 -4.07 5.80
CA PRO A 169 -0.12 -5.47 6.17
C PRO A 169 -1.50 -5.95 6.64
N MET A 170 -1.75 -7.25 6.48
CA MET A 170 -2.95 -7.90 7.04
C MET A 170 -2.59 -9.23 7.70
N ALA A 171 -3.31 -9.57 8.76
CA ALA A 171 -3.20 -10.82 9.49
C ALA A 171 -4.58 -11.21 10.09
N PRO A 172 -5.62 -11.42 9.26
CA PRO A 172 -6.91 -11.86 9.78
C PRO A 172 -6.79 -13.27 10.36
N ALA A 173 -7.59 -13.56 11.39
CA ALA A 173 -7.58 -14.86 12.07
C ALA A 173 -7.90 -16.06 11.14
N THR A 174 -8.54 -15.81 10.00
CA THR A 174 -8.95 -16.82 9.02
C THR A 174 -7.97 -17.01 7.86
N CYS A 175 -6.83 -16.32 7.83
CA CYS A 175 -5.84 -16.46 6.76
C CYS A 175 -4.40 -16.25 7.27
N ALA A 176 -3.73 -17.35 7.62
CA ALA A 176 -2.35 -17.33 8.11
C ALA A 176 -1.35 -16.88 7.03
N GLU A 177 -1.62 -17.18 5.76
CA GLU A 177 -0.74 -16.87 4.64
C GLU A 177 -0.87 -15.43 4.13
N CYS A 178 -1.93 -14.72 4.53
CA CYS A 178 -2.25 -13.41 3.97
C CYS A 178 -1.13 -12.38 4.17
N GLY A 179 -0.46 -12.38 5.33
CA GLY A 179 0.68 -11.49 5.57
C GLY A 179 1.82 -11.70 4.56
N GLN A 180 2.15 -12.95 4.24
CA GLN A 180 3.18 -13.27 3.23
C GLN A 180 2.70 -12.93 1.81
N ARG A 181 1.42 -13.10 1.51
CA ARG A 181 0.86 -12.71 0.20
C ARG A 181 0.88 -11.18 0.02
N VAL A 182 0.66 -10.40 1.07
CA VAL A 182 0.86 -8.94 1.04
C VAL A 182 2.32 -8.60 0.71
N VAL A 183 3.29 -9.26 1.34
CA VAL A 183 4.72 -9.05 1.05
C VAL A 183 5.01 -9.34 -0.43
N ALA A 184 4.52 -10.45 -0.96
CA ALA A 184 4.69 -10.81 -2.37
C ALA A 184 4.10 -9.75 -3.31
N PHE A 185 2.87 -9.28 -3.04
CA PHE A 185 2.24 -8.23 -3.84
C PHE A 185 3.00 -6.90 -3.77
N ASN A 186 3.29 -6.42 -2.55
CA ASN A 186 3.98 -5.15 -2.34
C ASN A 186 5.39 -5.12 -2.94
N SER A 187 6.07 -6.27 -2.99
CA SER A 187 7.40 -6.39 -3.63
C SER A 187 7.37 -6.16 -5.14
N ALA A 188 6.21 -6.35 -5.79
CA ALA A 188 6.05 -6.22 -7.23
C ALA A 188 5.48 -4.85 -7.67
N ILE A 189 4.88 -4.09 -6.74
CA ILE A 189 4.28 -2.76 -7.00
C ILE A 189 5.30 -1.79 -7.62
N ASP A 190 6.51 -1.69 -7.07
CA ASP A 190 7.50 -0.70 -7.51
C ASP A 190 7.91 -0.93 -8.98
N GLY A 191 8.21 -2.19 -9.32
CA GLY A 191 8.58 -2.56 -10.68
C GLY A 191 7.44 -2.36 -11.68
N TRP A 192 6.21 -2.68 -11.28
CA TRP A 192 5.03 -2.44 -12.10
C TRP A 192 4.79 -0.94 -12.34
N ALA A 193 4.84 -0.11 -11.29
CA ALA A 193 4.62 1.32 -11.40
C ALA A 193 5.70 1.98 -12.27
N ALA A 194 6.97 1.61 -12.09
CA ALA A 194 8.07 2.09 -12.92
C ALA A 194 7.90 1.70 -14.40
N GLY A 195 7.38 0.50 -14.68
CA GLY A 195 7.13 0.03 -16.04
C GLY A 195 5.93 0.70 -16.73
N LYS A 196 4.99 1.28 -15.97
CA LYS A 196 3.74 1.85 -16.52
C LYS A 196 3.66 3.37 -16.43
N THR A 197 4.45 4.02 -15.57
CA THR A 197 4.48 5.48 -15.40
C THR A 197 4.91 6.21 -16.67
N THR A 198 4.37 7.40 -16.92
CA THR A 198 4.81 8.28 -18.02
C THR A 198 4.92 9.72 -17.53
N ALA A 199 5.62 10.58 -18.28
CA ALA A 199 5.71 12.01 -17.95
C ALA A 199 4.34 12.72 -17.98
N GLN A 200 3.44 12.28 -18.88
CA GLN A 200 2.10 12.87 -19.01
C GLN A 200 1.13 12.36 -17.94
N SER A 201 1.23 11.09 -17.55
CA SER A 201 0.38 10.43 -16.55
C SER A 201 1.25 9.68 -15.55
N PRO A 202 1.83 10.40 -14.57
CA PRO A 202 2.76 9.82 -13.62
C PRO A 202 2.04 8.87 -12.66
N ILE A 203 2.72 7.77 -12.32
CA ILE A 203 2.35 6.84 -11.26
C ILE A 203 3.38 6.99 -10.13
N VAL A 204 2.89 7.32 -8.93
CA VAL A 204 3.71 7.44 -7.71
C VAL A 204 3.31 6.35 -6.73
N VAL A 205 4.27 5.61 -6.21
CA VAL A 205 4.03 4.58 -5.19
C VAL A 205 4.12 5.21 -3.80
N VAL A 206 3.11 4.94 -2.96
CA VAL A 206 3.09 5.27 -1.53
C VAL A 206 3.20 3.99 -0.72
N ASP A 207 4.19 3.93 0.17
CA ASP A 207 4.38 2.81 1.08
C ASP A 207 3.48 2.94 2.31
N GLN A 208 2.33 2.25 2.31
CA GLN A 208 1.46 2.13 3.48
C GLN A 208 1.84 0.95 4.39
N TRP A 209 2.83 0.14 4.01
CA TRP A 209 3.18 -1.10 4.69
C TRP A 209 4.23 -0.88 5.78
N THR A 210 5.32 -0.16 5.47
CA THR A 210 6.45 -0.01 6.39
C THR A 210 6.05 0.75 7.65
N GLY A 211 6.29 0.14 8.82
CA GLY A 211 5.98 0.73 10.13
C GLY A 211 4.50 0.64 10.54
N PHE A 212 3.70 -0.08 9.76
CA PHE A 212 2.32 -0.43 10.08
C PHE A 212 2.28 -1.80 10.77
N SER A 213 1.51 -1.92 11.84
CA SER A 213 1.40 -3.10 12.70
C SER A 213 -0.04 -3.58 12.72
N THR A 214 -0.29 -4.80 12.26
CA THR A 214 -1.63 -5.39 12.29
C THR A 214 -2.17 -5.48 13.72
N ALA A 215 -1.32 -5.70 14.72
CA ALA A 215 -1.74 -5.86 16.11
C ALA A 215 -2.19 -4.54 16.78
N THR A 216 -1.61 -3.40 16.40
CA THR A 216 -1.83 -2.12 17.08
C THR A 216 -2.57 -1.10 16.23
N ASP A 217 -2.51 -1.23 14.91
CA ASP A 217 -3.02 -0.25 13.97
C ASP A 217 -4.27 -0.75 13.22
N THR A 218 -4.73 -1.97 13.51
CA THR A 218 -6.01 -2.52 13.03
C THR A 218 -6.88 -2.95 14.21
N TYR A 219 -8.18 -3.15 13.98
CA TYR A 219 -9.07 -3.70 15.01
C TYR A 219 -9.44 -5.18 14.77
N ASP A 220 -9.24 -5.71 13.55
CA ASP A 220 -9.58 -7.10 13.17
C ASP A 220 -8.43 -7.83 12.44
N GLY A 221 -7.24 -7.23 12.41
CA GLY A 221 -6.09 -7.73 11.65
C GLY A 221 -6.04 -7.21 10.21
N VAL A 222 -7.01 -6.42 9.75
CA VAL A 222 -7.14 -6.00 8.33
C VAL A 222 -7.46 -4.51 8.23
N HIS A 223 -8.52 -4.06 8.89
CA HIS A 223 -9.04 -2.71 8.75
C HIS A 223 -8.40 -1.77 9.76
N PRO A 224 -7.96 -0.58 9.34
CA PRO A 224 -7.29 0.36 10.22
C PRO A 224 -8.20 0.79 11.37
N ASN A 225 -7.60 0.91 12.55
CA ASN A 225 -8.20 1.68 13.65
C ASN A 225 -7.74 3.15 13.56
N ALA A 226 -8.08 3.98 14.55
CA ALA A 226 -7.69 5.40 14.55
C ALA A 226 -6.17 5.65 14.40
N ALA A 227 -5.33 4.80 14.99
CA ALA A 227 -3.87 4.90 14.85
C ALA A 227 -3.41 4.50 13.44
N GLY A 228 -3.99 3.45 12.87
CA GLY A 228 -3.75 3.05 11.48
C GLY A 228 -4.21 4.11 10.48
N ASP A 229 -5.38 4.70 10.69
CA ASP A 229 -5.93 5.77 9.87
C ASP A 229 -5.00 6.99 9.84
N GLN A 230 -4.45 7.37 10.99
CA GLN A 230 -3.47 8.45 11.10
C GLN A 230 -2.22 8.14 10.29
N LYS A 231 -1.66 6.92 10.44
CA LYS A 231 -0.48 6.50 9.66
C LYS A 231 -0.76 6.51 8.16
N MET A 232 -1.92 6.04 7.74
CA MET A 232 -2.30 6.05 6.32
C MET A 232 -2.38 7.48 5.77
N SER A 233 -2.98 8.40 6.52
CA SER A 233 -3.03 9.82 6.17
C SER A 233 -1.63 10.44 6.08
N ASP A 234 -0.75 10.15 7.04
CA ASP A 234 0.64 10.65 7.06
C ASP A 234 1.45 10.23 5.83
N ARG A 235 1.19 9.03 5.29
CA ARG A 235 1.84 8.54 4.08
C ARG A 235 1.24 9.11 2.79
N TRP A 236 -0.08 9.27 2.74
CA TRP A 236 -0.76 9.85 1.58
C TRP A 236 -0.46 11.32 1.38
N TYR A 237 -0.45 12.09 2.48
CA TYR A 237 -0.37 13.54 2.46
C TYR A 237 0.78 14.11 1.60
N PRO A 238 2.07 13.74 1.82
CA PRO A 238 3.16 14.34 1.04
C PRO A 238 3.08 14.01 -0.46
N ALA A 239 2.64 12.80 -0.81
CA ALA A 239 2.50 12.39 -2.22
C ALA A 239 1.36 13.15 -2.91
N LEU A 240 0.22 13.31 -2.23
CA LEU A 240 -0.91 14.06 -2.76
C LEU A 240 -0.57 15.55 -2.90
N VAL A 241 0.07 16.16 -1.90
CA VAL A 241 0.51 17.56 -1.98
C VAL A 241 1.43 17.78 -3.17
N ALA A 242 2.42 16.90 -3.38
CA ALA A 242 3.29 16.99 -4.55
C ALA A 242 2.48 16.91 -5.86
N ALA A 243 1.57 15.95 -5.96
CA ALA A 243 0.72 15.79 -7.15
C ALA A 243 -0.15 17.03 -7.39
N LEU A 244 -0.75 17.62 -6.35
CA LEU A 244 -1.58 18.84 -6.44
C LEU A 244 -0.80 20.03 -6.99
N SER A 245 0.48 20.17 -6.62
CA SER A 245 1.34 21.25 -7.12
C SER A 245 1.81 21.06 -8.57
N GLY A 246 1.42 19.99 -9.26
CA GLY A 246 1.87 19.66 -10.61
C GLY A 246 3.35 19.25 -10.69
N THR A 247 4.04 19.26 -9.54
CA THR A 247 5.31 18.60 -9.38
C THR A 247 5.05 17.11 -9.30
N THR A 248 5.44 16.34 -10.32
CA THR A 248 5.70 14.93 -10.02
C THR A 248 6.79 14.98 -8.96
N PRO A 249 6.60 14.40 -7.75
CA PRO A 249 7.74 14.26 -6.88
C PRO A 249 8.78 13.54 -7.73
N THR A 250 9.90 14.21 -8.02
CA THR A 250 11.13 13.45 -8.24
C THR A 250 11.12 12.48 -7.09
N PRO A 251 11.11 11.14 -7.32
CA PRO A 251 11.02 10.19 -6.22
C PRO A 251 11.96 10.73 -5.17
N THR A 252 11.43 11.10 -4.00
CA THR A 252 12.27 11.63 -2.94
C THR A 252 13.35 10.57 -2.84
N SER A 253 14.56 10.91 -3.28
CA SER A 253 15.70 10.20 -2.79
C SER A 253 15.57 10.47 -1.31
N THR A 254 15.06 9.47 -0.59
CA THR A 254 15.49 9.23 0.78
C THR A 254 16.96 9.63 0.76
N PRO A 255 17.41 10.61 1.59
CA PRO A 255 18.74 11.20 1.49
C PRO A 255 19.67 10.07 1.12
N THR A 256 20.38 10.17 -0.01
CA THR A 256 21.25 9.10 -0.49
C THR A 256 21.96 8.58 0.74
N ALA A 257 21.55 7.43 1.24
CA ALA A 257 22.37 6.70 2.16
C ALA A 257 23.62 6.53 1.33
N THR A 258 24.71 7.19 1.73
CA THR A 258 26.07 6.82 1.32
C THR A 258 26.01 5.32 1.09
N PRO A 259 26.16 4.80 -0.14
CA PRO A 259 25.60 3.52 -0.54
C PRO A 259 25.87 2.49 0.55
N THR A 260 24.88 2.26 1.41
CA THR A 260 24.95 1.18 2.36
C THR A 260 24.68 0.02 1.44
N ALA A 261 25.76 -0.69 1.10
CA ALA A 261 25.71 -1.85 0.23
C ALA A 261 24.42 -2.60 0.52
N SER A 262 23.56 -2.77 -0.49
CA SER A 262 22.45 -3.72 -0.41
C SER A 262 23.04 -4.98 0.24
N PRO A 263 22.55 -5.43 1.41
CA PRO A 263 23.22 -6.50 2.14
C PRO A 263 23.34 -7.65 1.16
N THR A 264 24.57 -7.96 0.79
CA THR A 264 24.86 -8.98 -0.22
C THR A 264 24.07 -10.23 0.21
N PRO A 265 23.26 -10.84 -0.68
CA PRO A 265 22.46 -12.00 -0.34
C PRO A 265 23.36 -13.00 0.38
N ARG A 266 23.15 -13.15 1.68
CA ARG A 266 24.03 -13.96 2.52
C ARG A 266 23.33 -15.28 2.70
N VAL A 267 23.96 -16.33 2.22
CA VAL A 267 23.63 -17.69 2.62
C VAL A 267 24.26 -17.95 3.99
N GLY A 268 23.47 -18.50 4.90
CA GLY A 268 23.90 -18.76 6.27
C GLY A 268 23.03 -19.84 6.88
N CYS A 269 23.61 -20.66 7.76
CA CYS A 269 22.84 -21.63 8.49
C CYS A 269 23.36 -21.84 9.91
N THR A 270 22.47 -22.35 10.74
CA THR A 270 22.77 -22.87 12.07
C THR A 270 22.21 -24.28 12.19
N ALA A 271 22.84 -25.13 12.98
CA ALA A 271 22.36 -26.48 13.24
C ALA A 271 22.19 -26.70 14.75
N GLY A 272 21.04 -27.24 15.15
CA GLY A 272 20.76 -27.68 16.52
C GLY A 272 20.73 -29.20 16.60
N TYR A 273 21.25 -29.77 17.68
CA TYR A 273 21.29 -31.22 17.90
C TYR A 273 20.52 -31.58 19.16
N ARG A 274 19.78 -32.69 19.10
CA ARG A 274 19.20 -33.31 20.29
C ARG A 274 19.22 -34.83 20.20
N ILE A 275 19.29 -35.46 21.37
CA ILE A 275 19.08 -36.90 21.51
C ILE A 275 17.58 -37.10 21.68
N VAL A 276 16.94 -37.79 20.74
CA VAL A 276 15.49 -38.03 20.76
C VAL A 276 15.14 -39.38 21.39
N GLY A 277 16.12 -40.29 21.50
CA GLY A 277 15.97 -41.57 22.19
C GLY A 277 17.32 -42.20 22.50
N GLN A 278 17.37 -43.02 23.56
CA GLN A 278 18.56 -43.77 23.96
C GLN A 278 18.15 -45.14 24.51
N TRP A 279 18.98 -46.16 24.25
CA TRP A 279 18.81 -47.53 24.73
C TRP A 279 20.18 -48.13 25.05
N GLN A 280 20.18 -49.35 25.60
CA GLN A 280 21.44 -50.02 25.93
C GLN A 280 22.27 -50.24 24.65
N GLY A 281 23.44 -49.60 24.58
CA GLY A 281 24.36 -49.72 23.45
C GLY A 281 24.09 -48.78 22.27
N GLY A 282 23.06 -47.93 22.31
CA GLY A 282 22.75 -47.05 21.19
C GLY A 282 21.86 -45.84 21.50
N PHE A 283 21.78 -44.93 20.54
CA PHE A 283 21.00 -43.69 20.64
C PHE A 283 20.53 -43.21 19.27
N GLN A 284 19.53 -42.34 19.29
CA GLN A 284 19.02 -41.63 18.13
C GLN A 284 19.31 -40.14 18.28
N GLY A 285 20.10 -39.61 17.33
CA GLY A 285 20.36 -38.19 17.19
C GLY A 285 19.43 -37.56 16.15
N GLU A 286 18.98 -36.35 16.42
CA GLU A 286 18.26 -35.51 15.47
C GLU A 286 18.96 -34.15 15.35
N VAL A 287 19.07 -33.66 14.12
CA VAL A 287 19.66 -32.37 13.80
C VAL A 287 18.69 -31.54 12.97
N ILE A 288 18.47 -30.31 13.42
CA ILE A 288 17.64 -29.31 12.73
C ILE A 288 18.58 -28.25 12.15
N VAL A 289 18.51 -28.08 10.83
CA VAL A 289 19.26 -27.09 10.07
C VAL A 289 18.35 -25.94 9.73
N ARG A 290 18.71 -24.72 10.11
CA ARG A 290 17.92 -23.50 9.84
C ARG A 290 18.70 -22.55 8.94
N ASN A 291 18.04 -22.00 7.93
CA ASN A 291 18.58 -20.90 7.15
C ASN A 291 18.46 -19.59 7.95
N THR A 292 19.60 -19.05 8.38
CA THR A 292 19.72 -17.76 9.10
C THR A 292 20.14 -16.63 8.18
N GLY A 293 20.40 -16.94 6.91
CA GLY A 293 20.73 -15.99 5.87
C GLY A 293 19.53 -15.21 5.35
N THR A 294 19.82 -14.27 4.47
CA THR A 294 18.82 -13.43 3.77
C THR A 294 18.49 -13.96 2.38
N ALA A 295 19.21 -15.00 1.91
CA ALA A 295 19.01 -15.65 0.63
C ALA A 295 18.53 -17.11 0.80
N ARG A 296 17.81 -17.64 -0.19
CA ARG A 296 17.48 -19.06 -0.25
C ARG A 296 18.77 -19.88 -0.45
N THR A 297 18.96 -20.94 0.34
CA THR A 297 20.08 -21.87 0.14
C THR A 297 19.84 -22.75 -1.08
N VAL A 298 20.90 -23.28 -1.67
CA VAL A 298 20.86 -24.42 -2.61
C VAL A 298 21.35 -25.71 -1.96
N GLY A 299 22.10 -25.60 -0.86
CA GLY A 299 22.54 -26.74 -0.07
C GLY A 299 23.02 -26.37 1.33
N TRP A 300 23.18 -27.37 2.18
CA TRP A 300 23.75 -27.22 3.52
C TRP A 300 24.65 -28.40 3.87
N THR A 301 25.66 -28.12 4.69
CA THR A 301 26.59 -29.12 5.24
C THR A 301 26.77 -28.86 6.73
N VAL A 302 26.56 -29.89 7.54
CA VAL A 302 26.72 -29.84 8.99
C VAL A 302 27.91 -30.69 9.40
N GLY A 303 28.79 -30.14 10.22
CA GLY A 303 29.92 -30.85 10.80
C GLY A 303 29.79 -30.96 12.32
N PHE A 304 30.12 -32.11 12.89
CA PHE A 304 30.20 -32.31 14.34
C PHE A 304 31.14 -33.47 14.68
N THR A 305 31.55 -33.57 15.94
CA THR A 305 32.41 -34.67 16.41
C THR A 305 31.68 -35.45 17.49
N LEU A 306 31.49 -36.75 17.26
CA LEU A 306 31.01 -37.67 18.28
C LEU A 306 32.17 -38.11 19.19
N PRO A 307 31.91 -38.35 20.49
CA PRO A 307 32.88 -38.92 21.41
C PRO A 307 33.51 -40.23 20.91
N ASP A 308 34.73 -40.51 21.38
CA ASP A 308 35.48 -41.70 21.01
C ASP A 308 34.69 -42.98 21.29
N GLY A 309 34.72 -43.89 20.31
CA GLY A 309 33.97 -45.16 20.34
C GLY A 309 32.54 -45.09 19.81
N GLN A 310 31.96 -43.90 19.59
CA GLN A 310 30.64 -43.80 18.97
C GLN A 310 30.69 -43.96 17.44
N ARG A 311 29.75 -44.72 16.87
CA ARG A 311 29.66 -44.95 15.42
C ARG A 311 28.23 -44.79 14.93
N ILE A 312 28.06 -44.09 13.82
CA ILE A 312 26.77 -43.98 13.13
C ILE A 312 26.58 -45.23 12.28
N SER A 313 25.44 -45.90 12.45
CA SER A 313 25.08 -47.12 11.70
C SER A 313 24.01 -46.89 10.63
N GLN A 314 23.15 -45.89 10.82
CA GLN A 314 22.07 -45.52 9.90
C GLN A 314 21.80 -44.03 9.94
N SER A 315 21.37 -43.47 8.81
CA SER A 315 20.91 -42.08 8.71
C SER A 315 19.75 -41.95 7.73
N TRP A 316 18.98 -40.88 7.89
CA TRP A 316 17.93 -40.49 6.95
C TRP A 316 17.92 -38.98 6.75
N ASN A 317 17.40 -38.54 5.61
CA ASN A 317 17.31 -37.12 5.18
C ASN A 317 18.65 -36.38 5.12
N ALA A 318 19.78 -37.09 5.18
CA ALA A 318 21.12 -36.55 4.98
C ALA A 318 22.07 -37.65 4.48
N GLU A 319 23.04 -37.23 3.66
CA GLU A 319 24.20 -38.04 3.31
C GLU A 319 25.29 -37.82 4.36
N LEU A 320 25.59 -38.86 5.13
CA LEU A 320 26.47 -38.78 6.30
C LEU A 320 27.77 -39.56 6.06
N THR A 321 28.90 -38.93 6.37
CA THR A 321 30.22 -39.57 6.39
C THR A 321 30.84 -39.42 7.77
N GLN A 322 31.47 -40.48 8.28
CA GLN A 322 32.15 -40.48 9.56
C GLN A 322 33.58 -41.01 9.40
N THR A 323 34.57 -40.28 9.91
CA THR A 323 35.97 -40.73 10.00
C THR A 323 36.45 -40.53 11.43
N GLY A 324 36.72 -41.64 12.14
CA GLY A 324 36.91 -41.58 13.60
C GLY A 324 35.67 -41.03 14.29
N GLY A 325 35.83 -39.98 15.12
CA GLY A 325 34.72 -39.25 15.73
C GLY A 325 34.11 -38.16 14.83
N ALA A 326 34.81 -37.72 13.77
CA ALA A 326 34.39 -36.60 12.94
C ALA A 326 33.27 -37.02 11.97
N VAL A 327 32.17 -36.26 11.97
CA VAL A 327 30.97 -36.50 11.18
C VAL A 327 30.69 -35.30 10.27
N THR A 328 30.41 -35.57 9.00
CA THR A 328 29.94 -34.57 8.03
C THR A 328 28.63 -35.05 7.40
N ALA A 329 27.58 -34.25 7.55
CA ALA A 329 26.25 -34.48 6.97
C ALA A 329 25.96 -33.45 5.87
N ARG A 330 25.48 -33.90 4.71
CA ARG A 330 25.03 -33.03 3.61
C ARG A 330 23.56 -33.25 3.32
N ASN A 331 22.90 -32.22 2.82
CA ASN A 331 21.52 -32.32 2.36
C ASN A 331 21.37 -33.38 1.27
N VAL A 332 20.20 -34.01 1.20
CA VAL A 332 19.76 -34.79 0.04
C VAL A 332 19.09 -33.86 -0.98
N SER A 333 18.77 -34.38 -2.17
CA SER A 333 18.33 -33.57 -3.33
C SER A 333 17.11 -32.68 -3.08
N TRP A 334 16.23 -33.05 -2.14
CA TRP A 334 14.95 -32.37 -1.91
C TRP A 334 14.92 -31.44 -0.68
N ASN A 335 15.93 -31.47 0.19
CA ASN A 335 15.94 -30.65 1.42
C ASN A 335 17.10 -29.65 1.51
N GLY A 336 17.85 -29.44 0.42
CA GLY A 336 18.93 -28.45 0.38
C GLY A 336 18.46 -27.00 0.24
N ALA A 337 17.29 -26.78 -0.37
CA ALA A 337 16.79 -25.46 -0.69
C ALA A 337 15.86 -24.89 0.38
N LEU A 338 16.40 -24.08 1.27
CA LEU A 338 15.68 -23.48 2.39
C LEU A 338 15.50 -21.98 2.16
N ALA A 339 14.26 -21.50 2.17
CA ALA A 339 13.99 -20.05 2.22
C ALA A 339 14.54 -19.44 3.53
N PRO A 340 14.80 -18.12 3.59
CA PRO A 340 15.17 -17.46 4.84
C PRO A 340 14.23 -17.83 6.00
N GLY A 341 14.81 -18.28 7.11
CA GLY A 341 14.06 -18.73 8.28
C GLY A 341 13.50 -20.16 8.23
N ALA A 342 13.52 -20.83 7.07
CA ALA A 342 13.05 -22.20 6.91
C ALA A 342 14.06 -23.24 7.45
N GLU A 343 13.56 -24.45 7.71
CA GLU A 343 14.30 -25.52 8.37
C GLU A 343 14.24 -26.84 7.60
N ALA A 344 15.28 -27.66 7.75
CA ALA A 344 15.31 -29.07 7.39
C ALA A 344 15.77 -29.90 8.58
N THR A 345 15.24 -31.12 8.69
CA THR A 345 15.58 -32.04 9.79
C THR A 345 16.12 -33.34 9.24
N PHE A 346 17.24 -33.80 9.81
CA PHE A 346 17.79 -35.13 9.56
C PHE A 346 18.07 -35.85 10.88
N GLY A 347 18.20 -37.17 10.81
CA GLY A 347 18.49 -37.98 11.98
C GLY A 347 19.38 -39.18 11.65
N PHE A 348 19.88 -39.80 12.72
CA PHE A 348 20.75 -40.96 12.62
C PHE A 348 20.66 -41.84 13.87
N LEU A 349 21.02 -43.12 13.71
CA LEU A 349 21.24 -44.05 14.80
C LEU A 349 22.73 -44.21 15.05
N GLY A 350 23.15 -44.05 16.30
CA GLY A 350 24.53 -44.22 16.74
C GLY A 350 24.66 -45.32 17.79
N SER A 351 25.82 -45.99 17.83
CA SER A 351 26.22 -46.85 18.94
C SER A 351 26.96 -46.04 20.00
N SER A 352 26.77 -46.37 21.28
CA SER A 352 27.50 -45.75 22.38
C SER A 352 27.65 -46.69 23.57
N ALA A 353 28.87 -46.76 24.13
CA ALA A 353 29.15 -47.50 25.37
C ALA A 353 28.93 -46.64 26.63
N ALA A 354 28.85 -45.32 26.47
CA ALA A 354 28.59 -44.33 27.53
C ALA A 354 27.34 -43.50 27.21
N ALA A 355 26.88 -42.67 28.15
CA ALA A 355 25.79 -41.73 27.88
C ALA A 355 26.17 -40.79 26.72
N PRO A 356 25.34 -40.62 25.67
CA PRO A 356 25.66 -39.74 24.56
C PRO A 356 25.60 -38.28 25.00
N THR A 357 26.53 -37.46 24.52
CA THR A 357 26.58 -36.02 24.78
C THR A 357 26.13 -35.23 23.57
N VAL A 358 25.75 -33.96 23.78
CA VAL A 358 25.39 -33.04 22.71
C VAL A 358 26.68 -32.39 22.19
N PRO A 359 27.10 -32.65 20.93
CA PRO A 359 28.29 -32.04 20.37
C PRO A 359 28.03 -30.58 19.97
N ALA A 360 29.10 -29.79 19.84
CA ALA A 360 29.03 -28.53 19.12
C ALA A 360 28.91 -28.82 17.61
N LEU A 361 28.07 -28.06 16.92
CA LEU A 361 27.84 -28.21 15.48
C LEU A 361 28.34 -26.99 14.73
N SER A 362 28.95 -27.23 13.56
CA SER A 362 29.17 -26.23 12.54
C SER A 362 28.15 -26.42 11.41
N CYS A 363 27.75 -25.33 10.77
CA CYS A 363 26.86 -25.37 9.61
C CYS A 363 27.38 -24.42 8.53
N THR A 364 27.48 -24.92 7.30
CA THR A 364 27.81 -24.12 6.11
C THR A 364 26.70 -24.26 5.10
N ALA A 365 26.18 -23.14 4.60
CA ALA A 365 25.19 -23.07 3.54
C ALA A 365 25.81 -22.54 2.25
N SER A 366 25.30 -23.01 1.11
CA SER A 366 25.66 -22.55 -0.24
C SER A 366 24.46 -21.98 -0.96
#